data_AF-A0A1G3X1L2-F1
#
_entry.id   AF-A0A1G3X1L2-F1
#
_cell.length_a   1.000
_cell.length_b   1.000
_cell.length_c   1.000
_cell.angle_alpha   90.00
_cell.angle_beta   90.00
_cell.angle_gamma   90.00
#
_symmetry.space_group_name_H-M   'P 1'
#
loop_
_entity.id
_entity.type
_entity.pdbx_description
1 polymer ?
#
loop_
_entity_poly.entity_id
_entity_poly.type
_entity_poly.pdbx_seq_one_letter_code
_entity_poly.pdbx_strand_id
1 'polypeptide(L)'
;MKHLDGIFHVFANMPVEFGYVNGNNSKLNALEYHKSSELNICLSPCVLMLARTEDITNNTLNTNHIAAFFIPKRTVIELHSLTLHFSPCKVQPAGFKCGVILPFGTNMDFVKPNSLDIEENQLLFKTNKWILVHPEHQKMISLGAHIGIIGPNIEIKYE
;
A
#
# COMPACT_ATOMS: atom_id res chain seq x y z
N MET A 1 -18.29 23.87 1.37
CA MET A 1 -18.85 22.59 0.89
C MET A 1 -18.30 22.11 -0.46
N LYS A 2 -17.67 22.97 -1.30
CA LYS A 2 -17.04 22.59 -2.59
C LYS A 2 -15.76 21.72 -2.52
N HIS A 3 -15.37 21.26 -1.33
CA HIS A 3 -14.08 20.57 -1.12
C HIS A 3 -14.24 19.05 -0.94
N LEU A 4 -15.47 18.53 -0.99
CA LEU A 4 -15.76 17.09 -0.87
C LEU A 4 -16.08 16.42 -2.20
N ASP A 5 -16.25 17.19 -3.29
CA ASP A 5 -16.63 16.67 -4.61
C ASP A 5 -15.64 15.62 -5.13
N GLY A 6 -14.34 15.79 -4.85
CA GLY A 6 -13.31 14.83 -5.24
C GLY A 6 -13.45 13.47 -4.54
N ILE A 7 -13.80 13.46 -3.25
CA ILE A 7 -14.03 12.22 -2.49
C ILE A 7 -15.33 11.56 -2.98
N PHE A 8 -16.36 12.36 -3.28
CA PHE A 8 -17.61 11.87 -3.87
C PHE A 8 -17.39 11.22 -5.25
N HIS A 9 -16.50 11.74 -6.08
CA HIS A 9 -16.22 11.13 -7.38
C HIS A 9 -15.55 9.74 -7.27
N VAL A 10 -14.83 9.47 -6.18
CA VAL A 10 -14.15 8.18 -5.98
C VAL A 10 -15.00 7.20 -5.18
N PHE A 11 -15.65 7.67 -4.12
CA PHE A 11 -16.36 6.81 -3.17
C PHE A 11 -17.87 7.04 -3.14
N ALA A 12 -18.40 7.98 -3.92
CA ALA A 12 -19.77 8.46 -3.84
C ALA A 12 -20.13 8.80 -2.37
N ASN A 13 -21.12 8.12 -1.81
CA ASN A 13 -21.55 8.29 -0.41
C ASN A 13 -21.09 7.13 0.50
N MET A 14 -20.12 6.31 0.06
CA MET A 14 -19.58 5.26 0.92
C MET A 14 -18.89 5.87 2.16
N PRO A 15 -19.03 5.25 3.35
CA PRO A 15 -18.25 5.65 4.51
C PRO A 15 -16.75 5.50 4.25
N VAL A 16 -15.98 6.55 4.51
CA VAL A 16 -14.52 6.59 4.35
C VAL A 16 -13.83 6.91 5.67
N GLU A 17 -12.60 6.43 5.83
CA GLU A 17 -11.68 6.84 6.90
C GLU A 17 -10.62 7.81 6.36
N PHE A 18 -10.17 8.71 7.23
CA PHE A 18 -9.11 9.68 6.94
C PHE A 18 -7.94 9.42 7.87
N GLY A 19 -6.76 9.20 7.31
CA GLY A 19 -5.53 8.95 8.06
C GLY A 19 -4.34 9.71 7.47
N TYR A 20 -3.19 9.54 8.11
CA TYR A 20 -1.93 9.99 7.56
C TYR A 20 -0.81 9.00 7.90
N VAL A 21 0.16 8.91 7.00
CA VAL A 21 1.40 8.18 7.20
C VAL A 21 2.58 9.14 7.00
N ASN A 22 3.40 9.23 8.05
CA ASN A 22 4.64 9.98 8.04
C ASN A 22 5.77 9.01 8.31
N GLY A 23 6.79 8.97 7.46
CA GLY A 23 7.79 7.91 7.56
C GLY A 23 9.09 8.19 6.84
N ASN A 24 10.00 7.23 7.00
CA ASN A 24 11.36 7.27 6.48
C ASN A 24 11.72 6.00 5.69
N ASN A 25 10.72 5.28 5.18
CA ASN A 25 10.95 4.07 4.39
C ASN A 25 11.80 4.40 3.16
N SER A 26 12.70 3.50 2.80
CA SER A 26 13.52 3.57 1.58
C SER A 26 13.51 2.27 0.80
N LYS A 27 12.84 1.22 1.30
CA LYS A 27 12.96 -0.15 0.78
C LYS A 27 11.61 -0.78 0.44
N LEU A 28 11.61 -1.77 -0.45
CA LEU A 28 10.46 -2.61 -0.81
C LEU A 28 10.15 -3.64 0.28
N ASN A 29 9.90 -3.15 1.49
CA ASN A 29 9.69 -3.99 2.66
C ASN A 29 8.39 -4.81 2.59
N ALA A 30 7.38 -4.28 1.92
CA ALA A 30 6.09 -4.93 1.73
C ALA A 30 5.37 -4.33 0.53
N LEU A 31 4.29 -5.00 0.14
CA LEU A 31 3.28 -4.56 -0.82
C LEU A 31 1.93 -5.05 -0.33
N GLU A 32 0.97 -4.14 -0.26
CA GLU A 32 -0.42 -4.40 0.07
C GLU A 32 -1.34 -3.99 -1.08
N TYR A 33 -2.55 -4.54 -1.07
CA TYR A 33 -3.63 -4.14 -1.97
C TYR A 33 -4.98 -4.23 -1.25
N HIS A 34 -5.95 -3.52 -1.82
CA HIS A 34 -7.30 -3.34 -1.31
C HIS A 34 -8.30 -3.70 -2.40
N LYS A 35 -9.47 -4.28 -2.08
CA LYS A 35 -10.51 -4.52 -3.10
C LYS A 35 -11.31 -3.24 -3.43
N SER A 36 -10.76 -2.08 -3.07
CA SER A 36 -11.32 -0.75 -3.24
C SER A 36 -10.22 0.25 -3.59
N SER A 37 -10.59 1.42 -4.09
CA SER A 37 -9.64 2.51 -4.28
C SER A 37 -9.09 3.06 -2.96
N GLU A 38 -7.87 3.60 -3.01
CA GLU A 38 -7.25 4.43 -1.98
C GLU A 38 -6.82 5.77 -2.60
N LEU A 39 -7.16 6.88 -1.96
CA LEU A 39 -6.62 8.19 -2.33
C LEU A 39 -5.42 8.53 -1.44
N ASN A 40 -4.32 8.91 -2.08
CA ASN A 40 -3.11 9.37 -1.42
C ASN A 40 -2.85 10.85 -1.73
N ILE A 41 -2.70 11.65 -0.66
CA ILE A 41 -2.43 13.08 -0.70
C ILE A 41 -0.98 13.31 -0.27
N CYS A 42 -0.08 13.38 -1.25
CA CYS A 42 1.35 13.50 -1.01
C CYS A 42 1.72 14.95 -0.65
N LEU A 43 1.91 15.24 0.64
CA LEU A 43 2.28 16.58 1.12
C LEU A 43 3.77 16.89 0.93
N SER A 44 4.60 15.86 0.87
CA SER A 44 6.03 15.88 0.51
C SER A 44 6.26 15.14 -0.80
N PRO A 45 7.37 15.36 -1.51
CA PRO A 45 7.73 14.45 -2.61
C PRO A 45 8.06 13.06 -2.05
N CYS A 46 7.76 12.02 -2.81
CA CYS A 46 8.08 10.64 -2.46
C CYS A 46 8.19 9.77 -3.71
N VAL A 47 8.62 8.52 -3.54
CA VAL A 47 8.53 7.49 -4.56
C VAL A 47 7.55 6.40 -4.09
N LEU A 48 6.67 5.94 -4.97
CA LEU A 48 5.90 4.72 -4.75
C LEU A 48 6.43 3.60 -5.63
N MET A 49 6.65 2.43 -5.04
CA MET A 49 6.92 1.19 -5.78
C MET A 49 5.60 0.44 -5.92
N LEU A 50 5.20 0.20 -7.16
CA LEU A 50 3.90 -0.36 -7.53
C LEU A 50 4.08 -1.66 -8.31
N ALA A 51 3.09 -2.54 -8.21
CA ALA A 51 2.92 -3.72 -9.06
C ALA A 51 1.42 -3.97 -9.29
N ARG A 52 1.06 -4.94 -10.12
CA ARG A 52 -0.35 -5.33 -10.34
C ARG A 52 -0.66 -6.62 -9.62
N THR A 53 -1.87 -6.76 -9.11
CA THR A 53 -2.33 -8.00 -8.45
C THR A 53 -2.28 -9.20 -9.39
N GLU A 54 -2.40 -8.96 -10.70
CA GLU A 54 -2.25 -9.97 -11.76
C GLU A 54 -0.82 -10.53 -11.89
N ASP A 55 0.19 -9.81 -11.38
CA ASP A 55 1.57 -10.29 -11.38
C ASP A 55 1.86 -11.25 -10.20
N ILE A 56 0.90 -11.45 -9.28
CA ILE A 56 1.02 -12.41 -8.17
C ILE A 56 0.79 -13.83 -8.72
N THR A 57 1.69 -14.76 -8.38
CA THR A 57 1.57 -16.19 -8.68
C THR A 57 1.91 -17.01 -7.44
N ASN A 58 1.03 -17.94 -7.07
CA ASN A 58 1.15 -18.79 -5.88
C ASN A 58 1.47 -18.00 -4.60
N ASN A 59 0.72 -16.92 -4.34
CA ASN A 59 0.95 -15.99 -3.22
C ASN A 59 2.35 -15.34 -3.19
N THR A 60 3.05 -15.30 -4.32
CA THR A 60 4.36 -14.66 -4.44
C THR A 60 4.37 -13.61 -5.55
N LEU A 61 5.22 -12.59 -5.41
CA LEU A 61 5.46 -11.56 -6.41
C LEU A 61 6.97 -11.40 -6.62
N ASN A 62 7.41 -11.52 -7.86
CA ASN A 62 8.80 -11.27 -8.22
C ASN A 62 9.05 -9.75 -8.35
N THR A 63 10.14 -9.27 -7.74
CA THR A 63 10.53 -7.85 -7.77
C THR A 63 10.79 -7.30 -9.18
N ASN A 64 10.95 -8.14 -10.20
CA ASN A 64 11.04 -7.72 -11.61
C ASN A 64 9.73 -7.09 -12.14
N HIS A 65 8.60 -7.28 -11.46
CA HIS A 65 7.32 -6.64 -11.81
C HIS A 65 7.15 -5.24 -11.20
N ILE A 66 8.13 -4.76 -10.43
CA ILE A 66 8.04 -3.50 -9.70
C ILE A 66 8.35 -2.32 -10.61
N ALA A 67 7.44 -1.35 -10.62
CA ALA A 67 7.65 -0.04 -11.23
C ALA A 67 7.69 1.04 -10.14
N ALA A 68 8.73 1.87 -10.16
CA ALA A 68 8.88 2.99 -9.23
C ALA A 68 8.42 4.30 -9.87
N PHE A 69 7.60 5.07 -9.16
CA PHE A 69 7.04 6.34 -9.61
C PHE A 69 7.41 7.46 -8.64
N PHE A 70 8.04 8.51 -9.15
CA PHE A 70 8.24 9.74 -8.39
C PHE A 70 6.94 10.54 -8.36
N ILE A 71 6.48 10.88 -7.16
CA ILE A 71 5.28 11.67 -6.93
C ILE A 71 5.71 13.04 -6.40
N PRO A 72 5.46 14.13 -7.14
CA PRO A 72 5.74 15.48 -6.66
C PRO A 72 4.94 15.83 -5.41
N LYS A 73 5.45 16.76 -4.59
CA LYS A 73 4.67 17.33 -3.48
C LYS A 73 3.38 17.97 -4.00
N ARG A 74 2.35 17.96 -3.14
CA ARG A 74 1.01 18.51 -3.42
C ARG A 74 0.29 17.79 -4.57
N THR A 75 0.57 16.50 -4.74
CA THR A 75 -0.12 15.63 -5.70
C THR A 75 -1.15 14.79 -4.96
N VAL A 76 -2.32 14.63 -5.56
CA VAL A 76 -3.32 13.63 -5.16
C VAL A 76 -3.31 12.53 -6.20
N ILE A 77 -3.23 11.28 -5.76
CA ILE A 77 -3.31 10.11 -6.62
C ILE A 77 -4.42 9.19 -6.13
N GLU A 78 -5.03 8.47 -7.06
CA GLU A 78 -5.88 7.32 -6.76
C GLU A 78 -5.08 6.05 -7.07
N LEU A 79 -5.04 5.14 -6.10
CA LEU A 79 -4.57 3.77 -6.28
C LEU A 79 -5.80 2.89 -6.45
N HIS A 80 -5.94 2.30 -7.63
CA HIS A 80 -7.05 1.40 -7.92
C HIS A 80 -6.86 0.04 -7.23
N SER A 81 -7.95 -0.72 -7.09
CA SER A 81 -7.99 -1.97 -6.31
C SER A 81 -6.99 -3.06 -6.74
N LEU A 82 -6.51 -3.02 -7.99
CA LEU A 82 -5.56 -3.99 -8.54
C LEU A 82 -4.10 -3.50 -8.48
N THR A 83 -3.85 -2.36 -7.83
CA THR A 83 -2.50 -1.79 -7.67
C THR A 83 -1.92 -2.16 -6.31
N LEU A 84 -0.88 -2.99 -6.30
CA LEU A 84 -0.07 -3.18 -5.11
C LEU A 84 0.74 -1.93 -4.82
N HIS A 85 0.84 -1.57 -3.55
CA HIS A 85 1.59 -0.42 -3.07
C HIS A 85 1.96 -0.63 -1.60
N PHE A 86 2.80 0.23 -1.05
CA PHE A 86 3.07 0.26 0.40
C PHE A 86 3.48 1.66 0.83
N SER A 87 3.89 1.82 2.08
CA SER A 87 4.43 3.08 2.60
C SER A 87 5.44 3.70 1.61
N PRO A 88 5.25 4.97 1.21
CA PRO A 88 6.12 5.64 0.25
C PRO A 88 7.59 5.58 0.64
N CYS A 89 8.47 5.67 -0.35
CA CYS A 89 9.89 5.87 -0.14
C CYS A 89 10.22 7.35 -0.06
N LYS A 90 11.03 7.73 0.94
CA LYS A 90 11.53 9.10 1.08
C LYS A 90 12.49 9.45 -0.06
N VAL A 91 12.49 10.71 -0.45
CA VAL A 91 13.42 11.32 -1.41
C VAL A 91 14.09 12.57 -0.85
N GLN A 92 14.07 12.70 0.48
CA GLN A 92 14.65 13.81 1.23
C GLN A 92 14.90 13.37 2.67
N PRO A 93 15.86 13.99 3.41
CA PRO A 93 16.19 13.62 4.78
C PRO A 93 15.03 13.73 5.78
N ALA A 94 14.12 14.68 5.56
CA ALA A 94 12.95 14.90 6.41
C ALA A 94 11.88 13.79 6.30
N GLY A 95 12.07 12.81 5.43
CA GLY A 95 11.10 11.74 5.18
C GLY A 95 9.97 12.18 4.26
N PHE A 96 8.87 11.42 4.30
CA PHE A 96 7.64 11.71 3.59
C PHE A 96 6.45 11.94 4.53
N LYS A 97 5.43 12.64 4.03
CA LYS A 97 4.14 12.86 4.66
C LYS A 97 3.04 12.65 3.62
N CYS A 98 2.14 11.71 3.87
CA CYS A 98 1.03 11.37 2.99
C CYS A 98 -0.27 11.28 3.78
N GLY A 99 -1.30 12.00 3.35
CA GLY A 99 -2.67 11.76 3.79
C GLY A 99 -3.26 10.57 3.03
N VAL A 100 -4.09 9.77 3.68
CA VAL A 100 -4.70 8.56 3.10
C VAL A 100 -6.21 8.62 3.32
N ILE A 101 -6.98 8.33 2.27
CA ILE A 101 -8.45 8.24 2.32
C ILE A 101 -8.88 6.96 1.62
N LEU A 102 -9.64 6.13 2.32
CA LEU A 102 -10.09 4.83 1.81
C LEU A 102 -11.35 4.39 2.55
N PRO A 103 -12.01 3.28 2.16
CA PRO A 103 -13.22 2.84 2.85
C PRO A 103 -13.01 2.61 4.35
N PHE A 104 -14.00 3.04 5.13
CA PHE A 104 -13.95 3.00 6.58
C PHE A 104 -13.69 1.58 7.12
N GLY A 105 -12.74 1.46 8.04
CA GLY A 105 -12.39 0.22 8.74
C GLY A 105 -11.19 -0.52 8.16
N THR A 106 -10.68 -0.12 7.00
CA THR A 106 -9.64 -0.86 6.28
C THR A 106 -8.30 -0.92 7.04
N ASN A 107 -7.88 0.16 7.72
CA ASN A 107 -6.63 0.17 8.49
C ASN A 107 -6.76 -0.18 9.98
N MET A 108 -7.95 -0.57 10.44
CA MET A 108 -8.24 -0.79 11.86
C MET A 108 -7.80 -2.21 12.29
N ASP A 109 -8.74 -3.15 12.34
CA ASP A 109 -8.56 -4.46 12.95
C ASP A 109 -7.83 -5.45 12.07
N PHE A 110 -7.05 -6.33 12.71
CA PHE A 110 -6.54 -7.54 12.07
C PHE A 110 -7.69 -8.51 11.85
N VAL A 111 -7.69 -9.16 10.68
CA VAL A 111 -8.76 -10.09 10.31
C VAL A 111 -8.13 -11.44 9.96
N LYS A 112 -8.79 -12.52 10.38
CA LYS A 112 -8.46 -13.88 9.95
C LYS A 112 -9.49 -14.32 8.91
N PRO A 113 -9.07 -15.05 7.87
CA PRO A 113 -10.01 -15.58 6.89
C PRO A 113 -10.90 -16.67 7.52
N ASN A 114 -12.13 -16.78 7.02
CA ASN A 114 -13.08 -17.83 7.47
C ASN A 114 -12.71 -19.23 6.96
N SER A 115 -11.92 -19.32 5.88
CA SER A 115 -11.41 -20.56 5.29
C SER A 115 -10.09 -20.29 4.56
N LEU A 116 -9.24 -21.31 4.43
CA LEU A 116 -8.00 -21.28 3.66
C LEU A 116 -8.10 -22.07 2.34
N ASP A 117 -9.30 -22.49 1.94
CA ASP A 117 -9.53 -23.22 0.67
C ASP A 117 -9.26 -22.34 -0.56
N ILE A 118 -9.33 -21.02 -0.39
CA ILE A 118 -8.93 -20.03 -1.39
C ILE A 118 -7.51 -19.57 -1.05
N GLU A 119 -6.58 -19.76 -1.97
CA GLU A 119 -5.16 -19.45 -1.75
C GLU A 119 -4.93 -17.98 -1.32
N GLU A 120 -5.61 -17.02 -1.95
CA GLU A 120 -5.49 -15.58 -1.65
C GLU A 120 -5.82 -15.25 -0.18
N ASN A 121 -6.65 -16.05 0.49
CA ASN A 121 -7.03 -15.81 1.89
C ASN A 121 -5.84 -15.85 2.84
N GLN A 122 -4.74 -16.51 2.46
CA GLN A 122 -3.49 -16.50 3.23
C GLN A 122 -2.82 -15.12 3.26
N LEU A 123 -3.15 -14.24 2.31
CA LEU A 123 -2.60 -12.88 2.24
C LEU A 123 -3.43 -11.88 3.07
N LEU A 124 -4.64 -12.26 3.51
CA LEU A 124 -5.52 -11.38 4.28
C LEU A 124 -4.88 -11.02 5.63
N PHE A 125 -4.78 -9.73 5.91
CA PHE A 125 -4.05 -9.23 7.09
C PHE A 125 -4.90 -8.30 7.94
N LYS A 126 -5.65 -7.40 7.32
CA LYS A 126 -6.63 -6.52 7.97
C LYS A 126 -7.90 -6.46 7.13
N THR A 127 -8.93 -5.81 7.67
CA THR A 127 -10.16 -5.51 6.93
C THR A 127 -9.81 -4.93 5.55
N ASN A 128 -10.28 -5.55 4.47
CA ASN A 128 -10.04 -5.08 3.11
C ASN A 128 -8.55 -4.85 2.77
N LYS A 129 -7.62 -5.61 3.37
CA LYS A 129 -6.17 -5.46 3.15
C LYS A 129 -5.49 -6.81 3.09
N TRP A 130 -4.84 -7.06 1.96
CA TRP A 130 -4.00 -8.22 1.71
C TRP A 130 -2.56 -7.76 1.54
N ILE A 131 -1.59 -8.54 2.03
CA ILE A 131 -0.20 -8.10 2.07
C ILE A 131 0.79 -9.23 1.74
N LEU A 132 1.85 -8.85 1.04
CA LEU A 132 3.07 -9.61 0.80
C LEU A 132 4.24 -8.84 1.43
N VAL A 133 5.12 -9.52 2.16
CA VAL A 133 6.31 -8.89 2.76
C VAL A 133 7.60 -9.48 2.22
N HIS A 134 8.63 -8.64 2.17
CA HIS A 134 10.00 -9.08 1.91
C HIS A 134 10.55 -9.83 3.13
N PRO A 135 11.34 -10.91 2.96
CA PRO A 135 11.92 -11.68 4.07
C PRO A 135 12.71 -10.84 5.10
N GLU A 136 13.26 -9.70 4.67
CA GLU A 136 13.98 -8.78 5.55
C GLU A 136 13.06 -7.97 6.49
N HIS A 137 11.75 -7.90 6.24
CA HIS A 137 10.84 -7.05 7.01
C HIS A 137 10.30 -7.72 8.28
N GLN A 138 11.22 -8.04 9.19
CA GLN A 138 10.98 -8.83 10.41
C GLN A 138 9.80 -8.32 11.27
N LYS A 139 9.60 -7.01 11.33
CA LYS A 139 8.49 -6.40 12.09
C LYS A 139 7.11 -6.84 11.58
N MET A 140 6.90 -6.92 10.26
CA MET A 140 5.60 -7.32 9.72
C MET A 140 5.43 -8.83 9.74
N ILE A 141 6.53 -9.57 9.55
CA ILE A 141 6.56 -11.03 9.70
C ILE A 141 6.12 -11.44 11.10
N SER A 142 6.61 -10.78 12.15
CA SER A 142 6.21 -11.09 13.54
C SER A 142 4.74 -10.76 13.85
N LEU A 143 4.08 -9.94 13.02
CA LEU A 143 2.65 -9.66 13.08
C LEU A 143 1.80 -10.65 12.26
N GLY A 144 2.43 -11.66 11.64
CA GLY A 144 1.74 -12.69 10.86
C GLY A 144 1.56 -12.36 9.38
N ALA A 145 2.28 -11.37 8.84
CA ALA A 145 2.22 -11.06 7.41
C ALA A 145 2.86 -12.17 6.55
N HIS A 146 2.26 -12.45 5.39
CA HIS A 146 2.74 -13.49 4.48
C HIS A 146 4.03 -13.09 3.77
N ILE A 147 5.08 -13.92 3.86
CA ILE A 147 6.34 -13.70 3.14
C ILE A 147 6.14 -14.14 1.69
N GLY A 148 6.17 -13.19 0.75
CA GLY A 148 5.93 -13.51 -0.66
C GLY A 148 6.59 -12.59 -1.68
N ILE A 149 7.38 -11.59 -1.25
CA ILE A 149 8.20 -10.81 -2.20
C ILE A 149 9.49 -11.59 -2.49
N ILE A 150 9.73 -11.89 -3.77
CA ILE A 150 10.86 -12.70 -4.24
C ILE A 150 11.82 -11.84 -5.07
N GLY A 151 13.08 -11.74 -4.63
CA GLY A 151 14.13 -10.96 -5.29
C GLY A 151 14.81 -9.98 -4.31
N PRO A 152 15.60 -9.01 -4.81
CA PRO A 152 16.26 -8.02 -3.96
C PRO A 152 15.28 -7.09 -3.25
N ASN A 153 15.61 -6.69 -2.02
CA ASN A 153 14.90 -5.62 -1.33
C ASN A 153 15.25 -4.26 -1.96
N ILE A 154 14.55 -3.89 -3.02
CA ILE A 154 14.81 -2.67 -3.80
C ILE A 154 14.86 -1.47 -2.87
N GLU A 155 15.94 -0.71 -2.95
CA GLU A 155 16.16 0.50 -2.16
C GLU A 155 16.15 1.74 -3.06
N ILE A 156 15.28 2.69 -2.73
CA ILE A 156 15.25 4.01 -3.35
C ILE A 156 16.32 4.87 -2.70
N LYS A 157 17.29 5.26 -3.53
CA LYS A 157 18.34 6.23 -3.18
C LYS A 157 17.97 7.60 -3.73
N TYR A 158 18.30 8.64 -2.98
CA TYR A 158 18.12 10.02 -3.36
C TYR A 158 19.40 10.79 -2.99
N GLU A 159 19.74 11.77 -3.82
CA GLU A 159 20.85 12.70 -3.61
C GLU A 159 20.33 14.06 -3.13
#